data_AF-A0A4E9FU01-F1
#
_entry.id   AF-A0A4E9FU01-F1
#
_cell.length_a   1.000
_cell.length_b   1.000
_cell.length_c   1.000
_cell.angle_alpha   90.00
_cell.angle_beta   90.00
_cell.angle_gamma   90.00
#
_symmetry.space_group_name_H-M   'P 1'
#
loop_
_entity.id
_entity.type
_entity.pdbx_description
1 polymer ?
#
loop_
_entity_poly.entity_id
_entity_poly.type
_entity_poly.pdbx_seq_one_letter_code
_entity_poly.pdbx_strand_id
1 'polypeptide(L)'
;MSQVGGIDVEIKKQSSVCKQMRLSIGRTSLLSTLTRVSGVVERRNAIDILACINIKAQHGSIKLMATDLDISIFASLAADVSTEGEVKVSAHTLHDIVKKLPADLDVNFEVCALSVA
;
A
#
# COMPACT_ATOMS: atom_id res chain seq x y z
N MET A 1 -16.62 29.31 -52.31
CA MET A 1 -16.66 27.91 -51.86
C MET A 1 -15.48 27.69 -50.93
N SER A 2 -15.68 27.75 -49.62
CA SER A 2 -14.65 27.32 -48.66
C SER A 2 -15.39 26.64 -47.52
N GLN A 3 -15.38 25.31 -47.51
CA GLN A 3 -15.84 24.51 -46.38
C GLN A 3 -15.02 24.93 -45.16
N VAL A 4 -15.69 25.51 -44.16
CA VAL A 4 -15.08 25.70 -42.84
C VAL A 4 -15.03 24.30 -42.22
N GLY A 5 -13.84 23.74 -42.14
CA GLY A 5 -13.61 22.40 -41.61
C GLY A 5 -14.22 22.27 -40.22
N GLY A 6 -15.13 21.30 -40.07
CA GLY A 6 -15.56 20.86 -38.76
C GLY A 6 -14.34 20.31 -38.02
N ILE A 7 -14.13 20.77 -36.78
CA ILE A 7 -13.20 20.16 -35.85
C ILE A 7 -13.98 19.11 -35.08
N ASP A 8 -13.69 17.85 -35.34
CA ASP A 8 -14.19 16.72 -34.57
C ASP A 8 -13.33 16.57 -33.30
N VAL A 9 -13.85 17.04 -32.16
CA VAL A 9 -13.23 16.80 -30.86
C VAL A 9 -13.75 15.48 -30.31
N GLU A 10 -12.97 14.41 -30.49
CA GLU A 10 -13.27 13.13 -29.86
C GLU A 10 -12.67 13.09 -28.44
N ILE A 11 -13.51 13.36 -27.43
CA ILE A 11 -13.15 13.12 -26.03
C ILE A 11 -13.25 11.61 -25.78
N LYS A 12 -12.14 10.90 -25.95
CA LYS A 12 -12.03 9.54 -25.42
C LYS A 12 -12.05 9.64 -23.91
N LYS A 13 -13.16 9.19 -23.30
CA LYS A 13 -13.30 8.98 -21.87
C LYS A 13 -12.07 8.20 -21.41
N GLN A 14 -11.11 8.90 -20.80
CA GLN A 14 -10.02 8.23 -20.11
C GLN A 14 -10.70 7.41 -19.04
N SER A 15 -10.79 6.10 -19.29
CA SER A 15 -11.07 5.14 -18.25
C SER A 15 -9.90 5.26 -17.30
N SER A 16 -10.02 6.17 -16.34
CA SER A 16 -9.12 6.29 -15.21
C SER A 16 -9.30 5.03 -14.38
N VAL A 17 -8.81 3.92 -14.89
CA VAL A 17 -8.60 2.72 -14.11
C VAL A 17 -7.50 3.12 -13.14
N CYS A 18 -7.93 3.66 -12.00
CA CYS A 18 -7.07 3.82 -10.85
C CYS A 18 -6.42 2.47 -10.64
N LYS A 19 -5.09 2.39 -10.78
CA LYS A 19 -4.36 1.15 -10.53
C LYS A 19 -4.66 0.78 -9.07
N GLN A 20 -5.53 -0.19 -8.88
CA GLN A 20 -5.99 -0.59 -7.55
C GLN A 20 -5.06 -1.70 -7.06
N MET A 21 -4.49 -1.58 -5.87
CA MET A 21 -3.88 -2.73 -5.18
C MET A 21 -4.97 -3.42 -4.37
N ARG A 22 -5.08 -4.75 -4.48
CA ARG A 22 -6.02 -5.57 -3.71
C ARG A 22 -5.35 -6.85 -3.22
N LEU A 23 -5.38 -7.08 -1.91
CA LEU A 23 -4.82 -8.31 -1.31
C LEU A 23 -5.55 -8.68 -0.01
N SER A 24 -5.45 -9.96 0.36
CA SER A 24 -5.88 -10.52 1.64
C SER A 24 -4.71 -11.24 2.33
N ILE A 25 -4.61 -11.09 3.65
CA ILE A 25 -3.58 -11.75 4.46
C ILE A 25 -4.11 -12.09 5.85
N GLY A 26 -3.71 -13.25 6.37
CA GLY A 26 -4.03 -13.67 7.73
C GLY A 26 -3.55 -12.66 8.78
N ARG A 27 -4.47 -12.23 9.65
CA ARG A 27 -4.19 -11.20 10.67
C ARG A 27 -3.05 -11.58 11.62
N THR A 28 -2.92 -12.85 11.99
CA THR A 28 -1.89 -13.32 12.94
C THR A 28 -0.47 -13.22 12.36
N SER A 29 -0.27 -13.65 11.12
CA SER A 29 1.04 -13.55 10.45
C SER A 29 1.41 -12.09 10.21
N LEU A 30 0.44 -11.29 9.77
CA LEU A 30 0.60 -9.85 9.57
C LEU A 30 0.98 -9.14 10.88
N LEU A 31 0.23 -9.33 11.98
CA LEU A 31 0.49 -8.64 13.24
C LEU A 31 1.88 -8.97 13.81
N SER A 32 2.28 -10.24 13.76
CA SER A 32 3.58 -10.68 14.28
C SER A 32 4.74 -9.95 13.59
N THR A 33 4.59 -9.73 12.28
CA THR A 33 5.59 -9.05 11.46
C THR A 33 5.52 -7.55 11.61
N LEU A 34 4.32 -6.96 11.60
CA LEU A 34 4.13 -5.54 11.86
C LEU A 34 4.70 -5.13 13.21
N THR A 35 4.57 -5.95 14.26
CA THR A 35 5.15 -5.66 15.58
C THR A 35 6.67 -5.51 15.54
N ARG A 36 7.37 -6.28 14.68
CA ARG A 36 8.82 -6.14 14.50
C ARG A 36 9.15 -4.92 13.65
N VAL A 37 8.42 -4.74 12.55
CA VAL A 37 8.68 -3.65 11.59
C VAL A 37 8.36 -2.28 12.19
N SER A 38 7.26 -2.13 12.91
CA SER A 38 6.89 -0.87 13.57
C SER A 38 7.82 -0.50 14.72
N GLY A 39 8.51 -1.46 15.33
CA GLY A 39 9.51 -1.21 16.38
C GLY A 39 10.83 -0.66 15.86
N VAL A 40 11.13 -0.79 14.55
CA VAL A 40 12.32 -0.19 13.92
C VAL A 40 12.09 1.30 13.62
N VAL A 41 10.84 1.73 13.44
CA VAL A 41 10.53 3.10 13.04
C VAL A 41 9.99 3.91 14.21
N GLU A 42 10.63 5.04 14.47
CA GLU A 42 10.18 5.97 15.49
C GLU A 42 8.88 6.66 15.09
N ARG A 43 7.97 6.85 16.06
CA ARG A 43 6.66 7.49 15.79
C ARG A 43 6.79 8.95 15.40
N ARG A 44 7.82 9.63 15.90
CA ARG A 44 8.21 10.98 15.54
C ARG A 44 9.65 10.92 15.08
N ASN A 45 9.85 11.03 13.79
CA ASN A 45 11.15 11.16 13.20
C ASN A 45 11.30 12.56 12.58
N ALA A 46 12.53 13.05 12.42
CA ALA A 46 12.75 14.34 11.74
C ALA A 46 12.26 14.33 10.29
N ILE A 47 12.20 13.14 9.69
CA ILE A 47 11.71 12.90 8.33
C ILE A 47 10.47 12.00 8.41
N ASP A 48 9.30 12.55 8.16
CA ASP A 48 8.00 11.88 8.34
C ASP A 48 7.83 10.61 7.50
N ILE A 49 8.40 10.58 6.28
CA ILE A 49 8.27 9.42 5.40
C ILE A 49 8.91 8.15 5.98
N LEU A 50 9.84 8.31 6.93
CA LEU A 50 10.50 7.19 7.61
C LEU A 50 9.63 6.55 8.69
N ALA A 51 8.54 7.21 9.10
CA ALA A 51 7.52 6.60 9.96
C ALA A 51 6.55 5.67 9.19
N CYS A 52 6.75 5.50 7.87
CA CYS A 52 5.91 4.68 7.01
C CYS A 52 6.54 3.31 6.72
N ILE A 53 5.67 2.30 6.60
CA ILE A 53 6.02 1.00 6.01
C ILE A 53 5.66 1.06 4.54
N ASN A 54 6.58 0.64 3.69
CA ASN A 54 6.31 0.34 2.31
C ASN A 54 5.78 -1.09 2.16
N ILE A 55 4.61 -1.24 1.56
CA ILE A 55 3.93 -2.51 1.32
C ILE A 55 3.89 -2.74 -0.18
N LYS A 56 4.54 -3.80 -0.65
CA LYS A 56 4.53 -4.20 -2.05
C LYS A 56 3.88 -5.56 -2.20
N ALA A 57 2.78 -5.63 -2.93
CA ALA A 57 2.04 -6.86 -3.21
C ALA A 57 2.41 -7.38 -4.60
N GLN A 58 3.00 -8.58 -4.66
CA GLN A 58 3.43 -9.20 -5.91
C GLN A 58 3.58 -10.72 -5.79
N HIS A 59 3.24 -11.46 -6.85
CA HIS A 59 3.49 -12.91 -6.95
C HIS A 59 2.97 -13.74 -5.75
N GLY A 60 1.75 -13.46 -5.26
CA GLY A 60 1.17 -14.19 -4.13
C GLY A 60 1.84 -13.92 -2.77
N SER A 61 2.52 -12.79 -2.65
CA SER A 61 3.16 -12.36 -1.41
C SER A 61 3.10 -10.85 -1.22
N ILE A 62 3.24 -10.41 0.02
CA ILE A 62 3.55 -9.02 0.34
C ILE A 62 4.97 -8.91 0.87
N LYS A 63 5.65 -7.84 0.45
CA LYS A 63 6.92 -7.40 1.03
C LYS A 63 6.68 -6.14 1.83
N LEU A 64 7.13 -6.16 3.08
CA LEU A 64 7.11 -5.03 3.99
C LEU A 64 8.53 -4.50 4.13
N MET A 65 8.70 -3.19 4.01
CA MET A 65 9.99 -2.52 4.17
C MET A 65 9.84 -1.26 5.00
N ALA A 66 10.74 -1.07 5.96
CA ALA A 66 10.81 0.14 6.78
C ALA A 66 12.27 0.46 7.12
N THR A 67 12.56 1.73 7.41
CA THR A 67 13.92 2.18 7.71
C THR A 67 13.92 3.47 8.52
N ASP A 68 14.94 3.63 9.36
CA ASP A 68 15.28 4.83 10.12
C ASP A 68 16.58 5.51 9.59
N LEU A 69 17.03 5.14 8.38
CA LEU A 69 18.31 5.46 7.72
C LEU A 69 19.53 4.66 8.18
N ASP A 70 19.59 4.28 9.45
CA ASP A 70 20.72 3.48 9.98
C ASP A 70 20.48 1.99 9.74
N ILE A 71 19.22 1.56 9.88
CA ILE A 71 18.77 0.18 9.77
C ILE A 71 17.61 0.12 8.78
N SER A 72 17.59 -0.95 7.98
CA SER A 72 16.47 -1.30 7.11
C SER A 72 15.99 -2.70 7.43
N ILE A 73 14.68 -2.85 7.61
CA ILE A 73 14.05 -4.15 7.82
C ILE A 73 13.21 -4.53 6.61
N PHE A 74 13.33 -5.79 6.21
CA PHE A 74 12.56 -6.40 5.13
C PHE A 74 11.87 -7.65 5.66
N ALA A 75 10.59 -7.80 5.33
CA ALA A 75 9.85 -9.01 5.65
C ALA A 75 8.98 -9.41 4.46
N SER A 76 8.82 -10.72 4.27
CA SER A 76 7.95 -11.28 3.23
C SER A 76 6.91 -12.17 3.88
N LEU A 77 5.66 -12.04 3.45
CA LEU A 77 4.55 -12.84 3.94
C LEU A 77 3.75 -13.35 2.75
N ALA A 78 3.31 -14.61 2.80
CA ALA A 78 2.35 -15.13 1.84
C ALA A 78 1.00 -14.38 2.01
N ALA A 79 0.39 -14.02 0.90
CA ALA A 79 -0.86 -13.28 0.84
C ALA A 79 -1.61 -13.62 -0.45
N ASP A 80 -2.93 -13.59 -0.43
CA ASP A 80 -3.72 -13.68 -1.65
C ASP A 80 -3.74 -12.32 -2.33
N VAL A 81 -3.05 -12.19 -3.47
CA VAL A 81 -2.91 -10.92 -4.19
C VAL A 81 -3.83 -10.93 -5.40
N SER A 82 -4.96 -10.24 -5.30
CA SER A 82 -5.90 -10.07 -6.40
C SER A 82 -5.45 -9.02 -7.41
N THR A 83 -4.77 -7.96 -6.95
CA THR A 83 -4.21 -6.94 -7.84
C THR A 83 -2.91 -6.39 -7.26
N GLU A 84 -1.84 -6.53 -8.02
CA GLU A 84 -0.50 -6.10 -7.62
C GLU A 84 -0.42 -4.57 -7.49
N GLY A 85 0.44 -4.13 -6.57
CA GLY A 85 0.62 -2.71 -6.31
C GLY A 85 1.57 -2.45 -5.16
N GLU A 86 1.78 -1.17 -4.88
CA GLU A 86 2.66 -0.71 -3.83
C GLU A 86 2.05 0.51 -3.13
N VAL A 87 2.15 0.57 -1.81
CA VAL A 87 1.64 1.68 -1.01
C VAL A 87 2.55 1.93 0.18
N LYS A 88 2.72 3.19 0.56
CA LYS A 88 3.32 3.58 1.84
C LYS A 88 2.23 3.99 2.81
N VAL A 89 2.27 3.43 4.01
CA VAL A 89 1.30 3.72 5.08
C VAL A 89 2.00 3.90 6.40
N SER A 90 1.43 4.69 7.30
CA SER A 90 1.94 4.87 8.66
C SER A 90 2.09 3.50 9.36
N ALA A 91 3.32 3.22 9.82
CA ALA A 91 3.67 1.96 10.46
C ALA A 91 2.83 1.70 11.71
N HIS A 92 2.77 2.71 12.58
CA HIS A 92 2.11 2.64 13.86
C HIS A 92 0.59 2.60 13.71
N THR A 93 0.03 3.40 12.79
CA THR A 93 -1.41 3.39 12.53
C THR A 93 -1.87 2.02 12.02
N LEU A 94 -1.13 1.44 11.08
CA LEU A 94 -1.46 0.11 10.55
C LEU A 94 -1.37 -0.95 11.65
N HIS A 95 -0.30 -0.93 12.46
CA HIS A 95 -0.13 -1.86 13.57
C HIS A 95 -1.27 -1.76 14.59
N ASP A 96 -1.64 -0.54 14.98
CA ASP A 96 -2.73 -0.28 15.93
C ASP A 96 -4.09 -0.77 15.41
N ILE A 97 -4.36 -0.62 14.10
CA ILE A 97 -5.59 -1.12 13.47
C ILE A 97 -5.61 -2.65 13.50
N VAL A 98 -4.55 -3.30 13.00
CA VAL A 98 -4.48 -4.77 12.89
C VAL A 98 -4.52 -5.43 14.28
N LYS A 99 -3.91 -4.80 15.29
CA LYS A 99 -3.92 -5.28 16.68
C LYS A 99 -5.34 -5.35 17.25
N LYS A 100 -6.22 -4.42 16.88
CA LYS A 100 -7.61 -4.34 17.37
C LYS A 100 -8.56 -5.33 16.66
N LEU A 101 -8.15 -5.91 15.53
CA LEU A 101 -8.95 -6.90 14.83
C LEU A 101 -8.94 -8.26 15.55
N PRO A 102 -10.05 -9.02 15.52
CA PRO A 102 -10.11 -10.43 15.95
C PRO A 102 -9.01 -11.30 15.33
N ALA A 103 -8.57 -12.33 16.06
CA ALA A 103 -7.42 -13.16 15.69
C ALA A 103 -7.67 -14.07 14.47
N ASP A 104 -8.94 -14.41 14.24
CA ASP A 104 -9.46 -15.39 13.29
C ASP A 104 -9.89 -14.79 11.95
N LEU A 105 -9.69 -13.49 11.75
CA LEU A 105 -10.05 -12.80 10.51
C LEU A 105 -8.85 -12.58 9.58
N ASP A 106 -9.14 -12.51 8.29
CA ASP A 106 -8.21 -11.98 7.29
C ASP A 106 -8.29 -10.45 7.22
N VAL A 107 -7.18 -9.82 6.86
CA VAL A 107 -7.06 -8.38 6.66
C VAL A 107 -7.00 -8.09 5.16
N ASN A 108 -7.98 -7.34 4.67
CA ASN A 108 -8.07 -6.95 3.27
C ASN A 108 -7.55 -5.54 3.08
N PHE A 109 -6.66 -5.35 2.11
CA PHE A 109 -6.21 -4.04 1.68
C PHE A 109 -6.76 -3.73 0.31
N GLU A 110 -7.37 -2.56 0.17
CA GLU A 110 -7.79 -2.00 -1.11
C GLU A 110 -7.23 -0.58 -1.20
N VAL A 111 -6.31 -0.36 -2.13
CA VAL A 111 -5.70 0.97 -2.35
C VAL A 111 -5.92 1.41 -3.79
N CYS A 112 -6.64 2.50 -3.97
CA CYS A 112 -6.68 3.19 -5.25
C CYS A 112 -5.40 4.04 -5.31
N ALA A 113 -4.61 3.90 -6.39
CA ALA A 113 -3.53 4.81 -6.71
C ALA A 113 -4.03 6.28 -6.84
N LEU A 114 -4.25 6.93 -5.70
CA LEU A 114 -4.18 8.38 -5.59
C LEU A 114 -2.86 8.68 -4.91
N SER A 115 -1.93 9.24 -5.68
CA SER A 115 -0.73 9.86 -5.13
C SER A 115 -1.15 10.96 -4.15
N VAL A 116 -0.92 10.75 -2.86
CA VAL A 116 -0.90 11.85 -1.90
C VAL A 116 0.56 12.29 -1.80
N ALA A 117 0.77 13.57 -2.10
CA ALA A 117 2.06 14.24 -2.29
C ALA A 117 2.92 14.30 -1.03
#